data_AF-A0ABD6ERP5-F1
#
_entry.id   AF-A0ABD6ERP5-F1
#
_cell.length_a   1.000
_cell.length_b   1.000
_cell.length_c   1.000
_cell.angle_alpha   90.00
_cell.angle_beta   90.00
_cell.angle_gamma   90.00
#
_symmetry.space_group_name_H-M   'P 1'
#
loop_
_entity.id
_entity.type
_entity.pdbx_description
1 polymer ?
#
loop_
_entity_poly.entity_id
_entity_poly.type
_entity_poly.pdbx_seq_one_letter_code
_entity_poly.pdbx_strand_id
1 'polypeptide(L)'
;MEDIAQRIVKASSAFSMLQRCLRNTKIRSNSKLRVYRAAIRPILMYRSSAWIFTKTAEGELDAAKRRFLCRILGYKWMDEICDTELHAEVPETMHGRGATLK
;
A
#
# COMPACT_ATOMS: atom_id res chain seq x y z
N MET A 1 19.58 7.64 6.81
CA MET A 1 18.18 7.71 6.32
C MET A 1 17.89 6.59 5.32
N GLU A 2 18.26 5.34 5.64
CA GLU A 2 18.28 4.19 4.70
C GLU A 2 17.02 3.28 4.83
N ASP A 3 16.23 3.46 5.90
CA ASP A 3 15.32 2.41 6.36
C ASP A 3 14.09 2.20 5.45
N ILE A 4 13.55 3.27 4.86
CA ILE A 4 12.27 3.24 4.14
C ILE A 4 12.43 2.64 2.74
N ALA A 5 13.45 3.07 2.00
CA ALA A 5 13.74 2.51 0.69
C ALA A 5 13.97 1.00 0.76
N GLN A 6 14.76 0.55 1.75
CA GLN A 6 14.99 -0.88 2.00
C GLN A 6 13.70 -1.64 2.33
N ARG A 7 12.78 -1.03 3.09
CA ARG A 7 11.46 -1.62 3.36
C ARG A 7 10.59 -1.72 2.12
N ILE A 8 10.59 -0.70 1.27
CA ILE A 8 9.86 -0.73 -0.01
C ILE A 8 10.42 -1.84 -0.91
N VAL A 9 11.75 -2.01 -0.96
CA VAL A 9 12.40 -3.09 -1.72
C VAL A 9 12.01 -4.46 -1.16
N LYS A 10 12.06 -4.65 0.16
CA LYS A 10 11.61 -5.90 0.80
C LYS A 10 10.13 -6.20 0.56
N ALA A 11 9.27 -5.20 0.70
CA ALA A 11 7.85 -5.32 0.40
C ALA A 11 7.61 -5.66 -1.08
N SER A 12 8.39 -5.07 -1.99
CA SER A 12 8.32 -5.37 -3.43
C SER A 12 8.77 -6.79 -3.73
N SER A 13 9.83 -7.28 -3.07
CA SER A 13 10.28 -8.66 -3.21
C SER A 13 9.21 -9.66 -2.74
N ALA A 14 8.63 -9.43 -1.55
CA ALA A 14 7.53 -10.23 -1.03
C ALA A 14 6.29 -10.19 -1.95
N PHE A 15 5.97 -9.01 -2.51
CA PHE A 15 4.90 -8.88 -3.50
C PHE A 15 5.16 -9.71 -4.75
N SER A 16 6.38 -9.68 -5.29
CA SER A 16 6.77 -10.46 -6.48
C SER A 16 6.62 -11.96 -6.24
N MET A 17 6.95 -12.45 -5.05
CA MET A 17 6.74 -13.86 -4.67
C MET A 17 5.24 -14.23 -4.67
N LEU A 18 4.39 -13.32 -4.19
CA LEU A 18 2.94 -13.52 -4.11
C LEU A 18 2.19 -13.14 -5.38
N GLN A 19 2.89 -12.63 -6.41
CA GLN A 19 2.29 -12.05 -7.60
C GLN A 19 1.40 -13.02 -8.36
N ARG A 20 1.75 -14.32 -8.39
CA ARG A 20 0.92 -15.36 -9.03
C ARG A 20 -0.47 -15.48 -8.40
N CYS A 21 -0.55 -15.37 -7.07
CA CYS A 21 -1.82 -15.42 -6.34
C CYS A 21 -2.56 -14.07 -6.44
N LEU A 22 -1.86 -12.96 -6.24
CA LEU A 22 -2.46 -11.63 -6.22
C LEU A 22 -2.98 -11.19 -7.60
N ARG A 23 -2.33 -11.61 -8.69
CA ARG A 23 -2.74 -11.28 -10.07
C ARG A 23 -3.77 -12.25 -10.65
N ASN A 24 -4.09 -13.33 -9.95
CA ASN A 24 -5.05 -14.32 -10.44
C ASN A 24 -6.48 -13.73 -10.46
N THR A 25 -7.13 -13.72 -11.63
CA THR A 25 -8.50 -13.19 -11.80
C THR A 25 -9.57 -14.07 -11.14
N LYS A 26 -9.27 -15.35 -10.88
CA LYS A 26 -10.19 -16.30 -10.24
C LYS A 26 -10.35 -16.08 -8.73
N ILE A 27 -9.41 -15.35 -8.10
CA ILE A 27 -9.42 -15.09 -6.66
C ILE A 27 -10.15 -13.78 -6.39
N ARG A 28 -11.11 -13.80 -5.46
CA ARG A 28 -11.87 -12.62 -5.04
C ARG A 28 -10.93 -11.52 -4.51
N SER A 29 -11.22 -10.26 -4.84
CA SER A 29 -10.46 -9.08 -4.42
C SER A 29 -10.25 -9.02 -2.90
N ASN A 30 -11.28 -9.33 -2.12
CA ASN A 30 -11.21 -9.36 -0.66
C ASN A 30 -10.13 -10.33 -0.13
N SER A 31 -10.04 -11.54 -0.68
CA SER A 31 -9.03 -12.52 -0.28
C SER A 31 -7.60 -12.05 -0.61
N LYS A 32 -7.42 -11.36 -1.74
CA LYS A 32 -6.13 -10.76 -2.12
C LYS A 32 -5.74 -9.64 -1.16
N LEU A 33 -6.70 -8.79 -0.79
CA LEU A 33 -6.49 -7.73 0.21
C LEU A 33 -6.14 -8.31 1.58
N ARG A 34 -6.73 -9.44 1.98
CA ARG A 34 -6.35 -10.14 3.22
C ARG A 34 -4.90 -10.61 3.19
N VAL A 35 -4.46 -11.21 2.08
CA VAL A 35 -3.05 -11.63 1.90
C VAL A 35 -2.11 -10.42 1.95
N TYR A 36 -2.46 -9.32 1.30
CA TYR A 36 -1.69 -8.07 1.36
C TYR A 36 -1.55 -7.54 2.79
N ARG A 37 -2.66 -7.48 3.55
CA ARG A 37 -2.67 -7.02 4.94
C ARG A 37 -1.85 -7.92 5.87
N ALA A 38 -1.80 -9.22 5.59
CA ALA A 38 -1.06 -10.18 6.41
C ALA A 38 0.45 -10.20 6.10
N ALA A 39 0.84 -10.10 4.83
CA ALA A 39 2.23 -10.31 4.40
C ALA A 39 3.00 -9.01 4.13
N ILE A 40 2.37 -8.02 3.49
CA ILE A 40 3.05 -6.86 2.92
C ILE A 40 2.92 -5.63 3.81
N ARG A 41 1.72 -5.41 4.37
CA ARG A 41 1.45 -4.34 5.35
C ARG A 41 2.41 -4.33 6.54
N PRO A 42 2.75 -5.45 7.21
CA PRO A 42 3.70 -5.41 8.34
C PRO A 42 5.11 -4.99 7.92
N ILE A 43 5.55 -5.31 6.70
CA ILE A 43 6.87 -4.89 6.18
C ILE A 43 6.88 -3.36 5.94
N LEU A 44 5.79 -2.86 5.38
CA LEU A 44 5.58 -1.42 5.20
C LEU A 44 5.33 -0.68 6.52
N MET A 45 4.83 -1.32 7.57
CA MET A 45 4.56 -0.69 8.87
C MET A 45 5.66 -0.92 9.91
N TYR A 46 6.62 -1.82 9.67
CA TYR A 46 7.63 -2.17 10.66
C TYR A 46 8.31 -0.92 11.24
N ARG A 47 8.25 -0.74 12.56
CA ARG A 47 8.79 0.44 13.28
C ARG A 47 8.08 1.78 13.08
N SER A 48 6.89 1.81 12.48
CA SER A 48 6.13 3.06 12.28
C SER A 48 5.79 3.81 13.58
N SER A 49 5.70 3.11 14.72
CA SER A 49 5.39 3.71 16.03
C SER A 49 6.62 4.30 16.74
N ALA A 50 7.84 4.02 16.27
CA ALA A 50 9.07 4.35 17.00
C ALA A 50 9.97 5.37 16.27
N TRP A 51 9.56 5.86 15.10
CA TRP A 51 10.38 6.75 14.26
C TRP A 51 9.56 7.97 13.88
N ILE A 52 10.10 9.17 14.15
CA ILE A 52 9.55 10.43 13.68
C ILE A 52 9.68 10.42 12.15
N PHE A 53 8.57 10.26 11.44
CA PHE A 53 8.59 10.39 9.99
C PHE A 53 8.63 11.85 9.60
N THR A 54 9.50 12.17 8.64
CA THR A 54 9.38 13.41 7.87
C THR A 54 8.21 13.28 6.90
N LYS A 55 7.57 14.39 6.53
CA LYS A 55 6.43 14.39 5.59
C LYS A 55 6.75 13.69 4.26
N THR A 56 7.98 13.83 3.78
CA THR A 56 8.49 13.16 2.58
C THR A 56 8.47 11.64 2.71
N ALA A 57 8.88 11.14 3.88
CA ALA A 57 8.95 9.72 4.18
C ALA A 57 7.56 9.07 4.31
N GLU A 58 6.58 9.81 4.84
CA GLU A 58 5.17 9.40 4.84
C GLU A 58 4.62 9.30 3.41
N GLY A 59 4.94 10.28 2.55
CA GLY A 59 4.52 10.31 1.15
C GLY A 59 5.06 9.14 0.34
N GLU A 60 6.33 8.78 0.50
CA GLU A 60 6.95 7.62 -0.17
C GLU A 60 6.27 6.30 0.23
N LEU A 61 5.94 6.15 1.51
CA LEU A 61 5.26 4.96 2.02
C LEU A 61 3.83 4.85 1.49
N ASP A 62 3.11 5.97 1.45
CA ASP A 62 1.76 6.02 0.92
C ASP A 62 1.74 5.77 -0.59
N ALA A 63 2.69 6.33 -1.34
CA ALA A 63 2.88 6.03 -2.76
C ALA A 63 3.22 4.54 -3.00
N ALA A 64 4.05 3.93 -2.15
CA ALA A 64 4.31 2.48 -2.22
C ALA A 64 3.05 1.65 -1.93
N LYS A 65 2.29 2.01 -0.90
CA LYS A 65 1.01 1.37 -0.54
C LYS A 65 0.03 1.40 -1.71
N ARG A 66 -0.22 2.59 -2.29
CA ARG A 66 -1.08 2.77 -3.46
C ARG A 66 -0.63 1.91 -4.64
N ARG A 67 0.67 1.92 -4.96
CA ARG A 67 1.24 1.09 -6.04
C ARG A 67 0.93 -0.40 -5.88
N PHE A 68 1.06 -0.95 -4.67
CA PHE A 68 0.73 -2.36 -4.43
C PHE A 68 -0.77 -2.63 -4.56
N LEU A 69 -1.61 -1.73 -4.06
CA LEU A 69 -3.05 -1.91 -4.07
C LEU A 69 -3.63 -1.81 -5.49
N CYS A 70 -3.22 -0.82 -6.30
CA CYS A 70 -3.63 -0.75 -7.70
C CYS A 70 -3.23 -2.02 -8.47
N ARG A 71 -2.06 -2.60 -8.19
CA ARG A 71 -1.62 -3.87 -8.80
C ARG A 71 -2.46 -5.08 -8.37
N ILE A 72 -2.98 -5.11 -7.14
CA ILE A 72 -3.82 -6.20 -6.61
C ILE A 72 -5.22 -6.14 -7.21
N LEU A 73 -5.77 -4.93 -7.28
CA LEU A 73 -7.11 -4.66 -7.78
C LEU A 73 -7.15 -4.63 -9.32
N GLY A 74 -6.00 -4.48 -9.97
CA GLY A 74 -5.87 -4.52 -11.42
C GLY A 74 -6.10 -3.18 -12.11
N TYR A 75 -6.18 -2.08 -11.34
CA TYR A 75 -6.27 -0.73 -11.87
C TYR A 75 -5.02 -0.38 -12.68
N LYS A 76 -5.21 0.18 -13.88
CA LYS A 76 -4.13 0.79 -14.64
C LYS A 76 -3.73 2.09 -13.95
N TRP A 77 -2.43 2.39 -13.93
CA TRP A 77 -1.85 3.57 -13.27
C TRP A 77 -2.39 4.93 -13.80
N MET A 78 -3.19 4.92 -14.87
CA MET A 78 -3.88 6.08 -15.45
C MET A 78 -5.22 6.42 -14.78
N ASP A 79 -5.72 5.57 -13.88
CA ASP A 79 -6.91 5.89 -13.10
C ASP A 79 -6.53 6.86 -11.96
N GLU A 80 -6.79 8.15 -12.16
CA GLU A 80 -6.91 9.17 -11.10
C GLU A 80 -7.88 8.70 -9.98
N ILE A 81 -8.73 7.73 -10.31
CA ILE A 81 -9.70 7.03 -9.48
C ILE A 81 -9.05 6.03 -8.51
N CYS A 82 -7.83 5.50 -8.78
CA CYS A 82 -7.20 4.51 -7.90
C CYS A 82 -6.81 5.08 -6.52
N ASP A 83 -6.82 6.40 -6.33
CA ASP A 83 -6.72 6.98 -4.98
C ASP A 83 -8.09 7.02 -4.30
N THR A 84 -9.08 7.67 -4.93
CA THR A 84 -10.41 7.91 -4.36
C THR A 84 -11.19 6.61 -4.10
N GLU A 85 -11.19 5.66 -5.04
CA GLU A 85 -11.86 4.36 -4.90
C GLU A 85 -11.13 3.45 -3.91
N LEU A 86 -9.80 3.56 -3.84
CA LEU A 86 -9.01 2.78 -2.90
C LEU A 86 -9.28 3.18 -1.45
N HIS A 87 -9.44 4.48 -1.17
CA HIS A 87 -9.84 4.96 0.16
C HIS A 87 -11.27 4.56 0.52
N ALA A 88 -12.15 4.34 -0.47
CA ALA A 88 -13.52 3.86 -0.27
C ALA A 88 -13.59 2.34 0.01
N GLU A 89 -12.84 1.53 -0.74
CA GLU A 89 -12.80 0.07 -0.58
C GLU A 89 -11.92 -0.40 0.60
N VAL A 90 -10.87 0.34 0.90
CA VAL A 90 -9.94 0.07 2.00
C VAL A 90 -10.08 1.20 3.02
N PRO A 91 -11.07 1.15 3.92
CA PRO A 91 -11.15 2.06 5.05
C PRO A 91 -10.04 1.73 6.04
N GLU A 92 -8.80 2.10 5.72
CA GLU A 92 -7.72 2.12 6.69
C GLU A 92 -7.83 3.41 7.49
N THR A 93 -8.47 3.28 8.64
CA THR A 93 -8.45 4.22 9.75
C THR A 93 -7.03 4.36 10.29
N MET A 94 -6.31 5.36 9.79
CA MET A 94 -5.17 5.97 10.50
C MET A 94 -5.42 7.47 10.50
N HIS A 95 -5.73 8.02 11.67
CA HIS A 95 -6.00 9.45 11.87
C HIS A 95 -4.85 10.31 11.33
N GLY A 96 -5.21 11.38 10.61
CA GLY A 96 -4.26 12.42 10.19
C GLY A 96 -4.52 13.06 8.83
N ARG A 97 -5.78 13.26 8.41
CA ARG A 97 -6.07 14.18 7.29
C ARG A 97 -5.96 15.62 7.77
N GLY A 98 -4.86 16.28 7.44
CA GLY A 98 -4.89 17.72 7.17
C GLY A 98 -5.73 17.92 5.93
N ALA A 99 -6.99 18.29 6.14
CA ALA A 99 -7.89 18.68 5.07
C ALA A 99 -7.40 20.00 4.45
N THR A 100 -7.17 19.99 3.15
CA THR A 100 -7.25 21.22 2.35
C THR A 100 -7.97 20.87 1.05
N LEU A 101 -9.29 21.07 1.05
CA LEU A 101 -10.11 21.18 -0.14
C LEU A 101 -10.15 22.66 -0.53
N LYS A 102 -9.93 22.97 -1.81
CA LYS A 102 -10.38 24.20 -2.45
C LYS A 102 -11.27 23.82 -3.62
#